data_AF-A0A0K8UM84-F1
#
_entry.id   AF-A0A0K8UM84-F1
#
_cell.length_a   1.000
_cell.length_b   1.000
_cell.length_c   1.000
_cell.angle_alpha   90.00
_cell.angle_beta   90.00
_cell.angle_gamma   90.00
#
_symmetry.space_group_name_H-M   'P 1'
#
loop_
_entity.id
_entity.type
_entity.pdbx_description
1 polymer ?
#
loop_
_entity_poly.entity_id
_entity_poly.type
_entity_poly.pdbx_seq_one_letter_code
_entity_poly.pdbx_strand_id
1 'polypeptide(L)'
;MGFFSYVFGPKLYQEYGLDKRLYEPGGLERFGDQIISTLSLMWNISYYTSPFIVTFLYKRGYLVADSISSFAKFTTSIGIIVVITLCIRGFGRTQSKSYVKMIRAIEMSKLSSDEETKRALRKFDFDFSSWQVDFDARSVQG
;
A
#
# COMPACT_ATOMS: atom_id res chain seq x y z
N MET A 1 -12.24 -12.49 3.62
CA MET A 1 -11.04 -12.06 4.39
C MET A 1 -9.77 -12.85 4.05
N GLY A 2 -9.14 -12.59 2.90
CA GLY A 2 -7.80 -13.13 2.62
C GLY A 2 -6.69 -12.28 3.27
N PHE A 3 -5.54 -12.87 3.60
CA PHE A 3 -4.36 -12.13 4.11
C PHE A 3 -3.93 -11.00 3.16
N PHE A 4 -4.07 -11.21 1.85
CA PHE A 4 -3.78 -10.23 0.81
C PHE A 4 -4.58 -8.92 0.96
N SER A 5 -5.82 -8.98 1.49
CA SER A 5 -6.65 -7.79 1.73
C SER A 5 -6.05 -6.88 2.80
N TYR A 6 -5.23 -7.42 3.72
CA TYR A 6 -4.54 -6.65 4.75
C TYR A 6 -3.20 -6.10 4.25
N VAL A 7 -2.48 -6.88 3.44
CA VAL A 7 -1.20 -6.48 2.84
C VAL A 7 -1.38 -5.34 1.86
N PHE A 8 -2.37 -5.43 0.98
CA PHE A 8 -2.67 -4.45 -0.09
C PHE A 8 -3.85 -3.54 0.23
N GLY A 9 -4.38 -3.60 1.46
CA GLY A 9 -5.48 -2.75 1.87
C GLY A 9 -5.08 -1.27 2.02
N PRO A 10 -6.07 -0.35 1.93
CA PRO A 10 -5.85 1.08 2.04
C PRO A 10 -5.34 1.46 3.42
N LYS A 11 -4.66 2.61 3.49
CA LYS A 11 -4.25 3.18 4.78
C LYS A 11 -5.46 3.76 5.50
N LEU A 12 -5.62 3.39 6.77
CA LEU A 12 -6.60 3.99 7.68
C LEU A 12 -5.97 5.22 8.34
N TYR A 13 -6.67 6.34 8.31
CA TYR A 13 -6.23 7.60 8.92
C TYR A 13 -6.97 7.86 10.24
N GLN A 14 -8.28 7.65 10.26
CA GLN A 14 -9.12 8.01 11.40
C GLN A 14 -10.33 7.09 11.55
N GLU A 15 -10.73 6.83 12.80
CA GLU A 15 -12.01 6.21 13.12
C GLU A 15 -12.93 7.26 13.77
N TYR A 16 -14.08 7.49 13.15
CA TYR A 16 -15.15 8.37 13.61
C TYR A 16 -16.12 7.56 14.49
N GLY A 17 -15.94 7.68 15.81
CA GLY A 17 -16.83 7.12 16.84
C GLY A 17 -17.40 8.21 17.75
N LEU A 18 -17.69 7.85 19.01
CA LEU A 18 -18.06 8.81 20.07
C LEU A 18 -16.95 9.84 20.31
N ASP A 19 -15.70 9.40 20.25
CA ASP A 19 -14.52 10.25 20.21
C ASP A 19 -13.81 10.09 18.87
N LYS A 20 -13.28 11.20 18.35
CA LYS A 20 -12.40 11.19 17.17
C LYS A 20 -11.07 10.54 17.56
N ARG A 21 -10.82 9.32 17.08
CA ARG A 21 -9.55 8.62 17.33
C ARG A 21 -8.72 8.56 16.06
N LEU A 22 -7.57 9.24 16.09
CA LEU A 22 -6.55 9.09 15.06
C LEU A 22 -6.00 7.68 15.10
N TYR A 23 -5.86 7.05 13.93
CA TYR A 23 -5.31 5.72 13.85
C TYR A 23 -3.80 5.77 14.09
N GLU A 24 -3.34 5.15 15.18
CA GLU A 24 -1.91 4.97 15.43
C GLU A 24 -1.48 3.60 14.90
N PRO A 25 -0.63 3.55 13.85
CA PRO A 25 -0.12 2.29 13.34
C PRO A 25 0.76 1.63 14.40
N GLY A 26 0.56 0.33 14.61
CA GLY A 26 1.41 -0.46 15.51
C GLY A 26 2.88 -0.44 15.07
N GLY A 27 3.80 -0.76 15.97
CA GLY A 27 5.25 -0.70 15.68
C GLY A 27 5.68 -1.48 14.43
N LEU A 28 5.07 -2.66 14.20
CA LEU A 28 5.32 -3.48 13.00
C LEU A 28 4.81 -2.83 11.71
N GLU A 29 3.64 -2.20 11.76
CA GLU A 29 3.07 -1.48 10.62
C GLU A 29 3.92 -0.24 10.29
N ARG A 30 4.33 0.51 11.32
CA ARG A 30 5.20 1.68 11.17
C ARG A 30 6.56 1.33 10.56
N PHE A 31 7.17 0.22 11.01
CA PHE A 31 8.43 -0.26 10.46
C PHE A 31 8.29 -0.65 8.98
N GLY A 32 7.22 -1.38 8.65
CA GLY A 32 6.91 -1.75 7.27
C GLY A 32 6.71 -0.54 6.35
N ASP A 33 5.91 0.43 6.80
CA ASP A 33 5.66 1.66 6.07
C ASP A 33 6.92 2.52 5.90
N GLN A 34 7.81 2.57 6.90
CA GLN A 34 9.07 3.29 6.82
C GLN A 34 9.98 2.72 5.72
N ILE A 35 10.10 1.39 5.63
CA ILE A 35 10.90 0.73 4.59
C ILE A 35 10.31 0.99 3.21
N ILE A 36 8.99 0.83 3.04
CA ILE A 36 8.31 1.03 1.75
C ILE A 36 8.45 2.49 1.30
N SER A 37 8.26 3.44 2.21
CA SER A 37 8.44 4.87 1.93
C SER A 37 9.88 5.19 1.52
N THR A 38 10.86 4.64 2.23
CA THR A 38 12.29 4.81 1.91
C THR A 38 12.61 4.23 0.53
N LEU A 39 12.08 3.05 0.20
CA LEU A 39 12.28 2.43 -1.10
C LEU A 39 11.62 3.24 -2.22
N SER A 40 10.42 3.79 -2.01
CA SER A 40 9.76 4.66 -2.97
C SER A 40 10.58 5.94 -3.21
N LEU A 41 11.16 6.51 -2.15
CA LEU A 41 12.06 7.65 -2.25
C LEU A 41 13.31 7.28 -3.06
N MET A 42 13.96 6.15 -2.75
CA MET A 42 15.11 5.65 -3.51
C MET A 42 14.75 5.44 -4.98
N TRP A 43 13.59 4.85 -5.28
CA TRP A 43 13.11 4.65 -6.65
C TRP A 43 12.95 5.97 -7.39
N ASN A 44 12.33 6.97 -6.77
CA ASN A 44 12.19 8.30 -7.36
C ASN A 44 13.56 8.96 -7.60
N ILE A 45 14.46 8.91 -6.62
CA ILE A 45 15.83 9.43 -6.80
C ILE A 45 16.52 8.71 -7.95
N SER A 46 16.49 7.38 -7.99
CA SER A 46 17.09 6.58 -9.07
C SER A 46 16.47 6.91 -10.43
N TYR A 47 15.17 7.16 -10.50
CA TYR A 47 14.48 7.54 -11.72
C TYR A 47 14.95 8.91 -12.23
N TYR A 48 14.99 9.93 -11.36
CA TYR A 48 15.45 11.27 -11.74
C TYR A 48 16.96 11.35 -11.99
N THR A 49 17.76 10.52 -11.32
CA THR A 49 19.21 10.43 -11.52
C THR A 49 19.61 9.39 -12.57
N SER A 50 18.64 8.74 -13.23
CA SER A 50 18.88 7.68 -14.20
C SER A 50 19.84 8.07 -15.34
N PRO A 51 19.83 9.30 -15.90
CA PRO A 51 20.76 9.66 -16.97
C PRO A 51 22.23 9.62 -16.52
N PHE A 52 22.50 10.02 -15.26
CA PHE A 52 23.83 9.97 -14.67
C PHE A 52 24.25 8.53 -14.35
N ILE A 53 23.31 7.73 -13.85
CA ILE A 53 23.55 6.32 -13.53
C ILE A 53 23.87 5.53 -14.81
N VAL A 54 23.09 5.73 -15.88
CA VAL A 54 23.27 5.04 -17.17
C VAL A 54 24.60 5.43 -17.83
N THR A 55 24.92 6.73 -17.87
CA THR A 55 26.20 7.19 -18.43
C THR A 55 27.41 6.66 -17.66
N PHE A 56 27.30 6.56 -16.33
CA PHE A 56 28.34 5.96 -15.48
C PHE A 56 28.50 4.46 -15.72
N LEU A 57 27.38 3.71 -15.78
CA LEU A 57 27.37 2.27 -16.06
C LEU A 57 27.94 1.96 -17.45
N TYR A 58 27.60 2.78 -18.45
CA TYR A 58 28.13 2.67 -19.80
C TYR A 58 29.64 2.90 -19.83
N LYS A 59 30.14 3.99 -19.22
CA LYS A 59 31.59 4.29 -19.16
C LYS A 59 32.41 3.19 -18.49
N ARG A 60 31.81 2.48 -17.52
CA ARG A 60 32.49 1.48 -16.71
C ARG A 60 32.33 0.04 -17.23
N GLY A 61 31.60 -0.15 -18.34
CA GLY A 61 31.43 -1.46 -18.98
C GLY A 61 30.51 -2.43 -18.24
N TYR A 62 29.70 -1.96 -17.29
CA TYR A 62 28.78 -2.80 -16.52
C TYR A 62 27.55 -3.28 -17.32
N LEU A 63 27.40 -2.84 -18.57
CA LEU A 63 26.36 -3.31 -19.50
C LEU A 63 26.74 -4.61 -20.23
N VAL A 64 27.86 -5.24 -19.86
CA VAL A 64 28.29 -6.55 -20.39
C VAL A 64 27.52 -7.68 -19.71
N ALA A 65 27.21 -8.75 -20.46
CA ALA A 65 26.41 -9.89 -20.02
C ALA A 65 26.88 -10.53 -18.70
N ASP A 66 28.17 -10.47 -18.41
CA ASP A 66 28.78 -11.02 -17.19
C ASP A 66 28.30 -10.31 -15.91
N SER A 67 27.97 -9.02 -16.00
CA SER A 67 27.48 -8.23 -14.88
C SER A 67 25.99 -8.47 -14.57
N ILE A 68 25.23 -9.03 -15.51
CA ILE A 68 23.78 -9.26 -15.37
C ILE A 68 23.48 -10.20 -14.19
N SER A 69 24.32 -11.22 -13.99
CA SER A 69 24.15 -12.17 -12.86
C SER A 69 24.23 -11.47 -11.51
N SER A 70 25.18 -10.55 -11.34
CA SER A 70 25.34 -9.76 -10.12
C SER A 70 24.17 -8.78 -9.91
N PHE A 71 23.71 -8.12 -10.97
CA PHE A 71 22.52 -7.28 -10.92
C PHE A 71 21.26 -8.08 -10.54
N ALA A 72 21.06 -9.26 -11.12
CA ALA A 72 19.93 -10.12 -10.82
C ALA A 72 19.93 -10.57 -9.35
N LYS A 73 21.10 -10.92 -8.79
CA LYS A 73 21.22 -11.25 -7.36
C LYS A 73 20.86 -10.05 -6.47
N PHE A 74 21.32 -8.86 -6.84
CA PHE A 74 21.02 -7.63 -6.11
C PHE A 74 19.53 -7.27 -6.14
N THR A 75 18.91 -7.26 -7.33
CA THR A 75 17.48 -6.98 -7.48
C THR A 75 16.62 -8.03 -6.79
N THR A 76 17.01 -9.31 -6.86
CA THR A 76 16.31 -10.39 -6.17
C THR A 76 16.39 -10.22 -4.64
N SER A 77 17.56 -9.85 -4.12
CA SER A 77 17.72 -9.58 -2.68
C SER A 77 16.82 -8.44 -2.21
N ILE A 78 16.77 -7.32 -2.95
CA ILE A 78 15.85 -6.21 -2.66
C ILE A 78 14.39 -6.68 -2.74
N GLY A 79 14.03 -7.45 -3.76
CA GLY A 79 12.69 -8.00 -3.93
C GLY A 79 12.25 -8.83 -2.73
N ILE A 80 13.13 -9.70 -2.22
CA ILE A 80 12.86 -10.51 -1.02
C ILE A 80 12.61 -9.61 0.20
N ILE A 81 13.44 -8.57 0.40
CA ILE A 81 13.26 -7.61 1.51
C ILE A 81 11.88 -6.93 1.42
N VAL A 82 11.46 -6.53 0.22
CA VAL A 82 10.14 -5.91 0.00
C VAL A 82 9.02 -6.88 0.36
N VAL A 83 9.10 -8.14 -0.10
CA VAL A 83 8.08 -9.15 0.21
C VAL A 83 7.97 -9.38 1.71
N ILE A 84 9.10 -9.54 2.42
CA ILE A 84 9.13 -9.71 3.88
C ILE A 84 8.50 -8.49 4.57
N THR A 85 8.85 -7.28 4.13
CA THR A 85 8.32 -6.02 4.68
C THR A 85 6.81 -5.93 4.50
N LEU A 86 6.28 -6.30 3.33
CA LEU A 86 4.85 -6.35 3.05
C LEU A 86 4.12 -7.37 3.94
N CYS A 87 4.73 -8.52 4.19
CA CYS A 87 4.20 -9.53 5.11
C CYS A 87 4.16 -9.02 6.56
N ILE A 88 5.24 -8.38 7.04
CA ILE A 88 5.29 -7.77 8.38
C ILE A 88 4.20 -6.70 8.53
N ARG A 89 4.05 -5.84 7.52
CA ARG A 89 2.99 -4.82 7.49
C ARG A 89 1.60 -5.44 7.53
N GLY A 90 1.35 -6.46 6.71
CA GLY A 90 0.07 -7.18 6.68
C GLY A 90 -0.25 -7.82 8.03
N PHE A 91 0.74 -8.44 8.67
CA PHE A 91 0.59 -9.02 10.00
C PHE A 91 0.31 -7.95 11.07
N GLY A 92 1.01 -6.81 11.04
CA GLY A 92 0.72 -5.67 11.91
C GLY A 92 -0.73 -5.20 11.79
N ARG A 93 -1.25 -5.10 10.56
CA ARG A 93 -2.63 -4.71 10.28
C ARG A 93 -3.67 -5.71 10.74
N THR A 94 -3.39 -7.01 10.71
CA THR A 94 -4.32 -8.03 11.23
C THR A 94 -4.50 -7.98 12.75
N GLN A 95 -3.50 -7.47 13.49
CA GLN A 95 -3.60 -7.30 14.95
C GLN A 95 -4.42 -6.06 15.34
N SER A 96 -4.59 -5.11 14.42
CA SER A 96 -5.33 -3.87 14.64
C SER A 96 -6.84 -4.09 14.51
N LYS A 97 -7.57 -3.98 15.64
CA LYS A 97 -9.02 -4.17 15.68
C LYS A 97 -9.76 -3.15 14.79
N SER A 98 -9.33 -1.89 14.77
CA SER A 98 -9.93 -0.84 13.95
C SER A 98 -9.73 -1.10 12.46
N TYR A 99 -8.53 -1.54 12.06
CA TYR A 99 -8.24 -1.88 10.67
C TYR A 99 -9.06 -3.08 10.18
N VAL A 100 -9.20 -4.13 11.00
CA VAL A 100 -10.02 -5.29 10.67
C VAL A 100 -11.50 -4.91 10.46
N LYS A 101 -12.05 -4.01 11.29
CA LYS A 101 -13.42 -3.51 11.11
C LYS A 101 -13.58 -2.72 9.80
N MET A 102 -12.62 -1.86 9.47
CA MET A 102 -12.62 -1.13 8.20
C MET A 102 -12.59 -2.07 7.01
N ILE A 103 -11.67 -3.05 6.97
CA ILE A 103 -11.59 -4.02 5.87
C ILE A 103 -12.89 -4.82 5.74
N ARG A 104 -13.52 -5.17 6.87
CA ARG A 104 -14.84 -5.81 6.86
C ARG A 104 -15.92 -4.92 6.24
N ALA A 105 -15.96 -3.64 6.61
CA ALA A 105 -16.91 -2.69 6.03
C ALA A 105 -16.69 -2.53 4.51
N ILE A 106 -15.42 -2.52 4.05
CA ILE A 106 -15.07 -2.47 2.63
C ILE A 106 -15.46 -3.76 1.89
N GLU A 107 -15.25 -4.94 2.49
CA GLU A 107 -15.65 -6.22 1.87
C GLU A 107 -17.19 -6.31 1.77
N MET A 108 -17.90 -5.84 2.79
CA MET A 108 -19.37 -5.77 2.78
C MET A 108 -19.90 -4.78 1.73
N SER A 109 -19.28 -3.61 1.57
CA SER A 109 -19.74 -2.60 0.60
C SER A 109 -19.60 -3.05 -0.85
N LYS A 110 -18.65 -3.94 -1.13
CA LYS A 110 -18.49 -4.57 -2.44
C LYS A 110 -19.55 -5.62 -2.76
N LEU A 111 -20.11 -6.27 -1.73
CA LEU A 111 -21.12 -7.32 -1.89
C LEU A 111 -22.54 -6.75 -1.90
N SER A 112 -22.79 -5.70 -1.11
CA SER A 112 -24.10 -5.07 -0.97
C SER A 112 -23.95 -3.56 -0.87
N SER A 113 -24.63 -2.83 -1.76
CA SER A 113 -24.68 -1.37 -1.81
C SER A 113 -25.71 -0.77 -0.84
N ASP A 114 -26.00 -1.46 0.26
CA ASP A 114 -27.01 -1.08 1.23
C ASP A 114 -26.60 0.16 2.06
N GLU A 115 -27.59 0.96 2.47
CA GLU A 115 -27.36 2.20 3.22
C GLU A 115 -26.73 1.94 4.60
N GLU A 116 -27.02 0.80 5.23
CA GLU A 116 -26.38 0.41 6.49
C GLU A 116 -24.87 0.17 6.32
N THR A 117 -24.49 -0.46 5.21
CA THR A 117 -23.08 -0.74 4.89
C THR A 117 -22.32 0.54 4.57
N LYS A 118 -22.95 1.47 3.84
CA LYS A 118 -22.39 2.82 3.59
C LYS A 118 -22.21 3.60 4.89
N ARG A 119 -23.19 3.55 5.80
CA ARG A 119 -23.08 4.18 7.13
C ARG A 119 -21.94 3.59 7.95
N ALA A 120 -21.70 2.29 7.87
CA ALA A 120 -20.57 1.64 8.53
C ALA A 120 -19.23 2.10 7.93
N LEU A 121 -19.15 2.26 6.60
CA LEU A 121 -17.95 2.70 5.90
C LEU A 121 -17.58 4.17 6.22
N ARG A 122 -18.58 5.06 6.32
CA ARG A 122 -18.41 6.49 6.70
C ARG A 122 -17.80 6.70 8.09
N LYS A 123 -17.77 5.66 8.94
CA LYS A 123 -17.10 5.73 10.24
C LYS A 123 -15.57 5.66 10.13
N PHE A 124 -15.03 5.37 8.95
CA PHE A 124 -13.59 5.23 8.74
C PHE A 124 -13.13 6.25 7.70
N ASP A 125 -12.04 6.94 8.01
CA ASP A 125 -11.30 7.77 7.07
C ASP A 125 -10.15 6.95 6.50
N PHE A 126 -10.19 6.67 5.20
CA PHE A 126 -9.18 5.87 4.52
C PHE A 126 -8.93 6.42 3.12
N ASP A 127 -7.91 5.88 2.46
CA ASP A 127 -7.49 6.35 1.14
C ASP A 127 -8.65 6.39 0.13
N PHE A 128 -8.84 7.56 -0.50
CA PHE A 128 -9.93 7.85 -1.43
C PHE A 128 -9.93 6.91 -2.62
N SER A 129 -8.76 6.41 -3.03
CA SER A 129 -8.60 5.42 -4.10
C SER A 129 -9.44 4.15 -3.91
N SER A 130 -9.74 3.81 -2.64
CA SER A 130 -10.47 2.60 -2.26
C SER A 130 -11.96 2.86 -1.98
N TRP A 131 -12.42 4.11 -2.10
CA TRP A 131 -13.82 4.45 -1.92
C TRP A 131 -14.66 3.87 -3.07
N GLN A 132 -15.86 3.36 -2.74
CA GLN A 132 -16.76 2.82 -3.77
C GLN A 132 -17.49 3.98 -4.46
N VAL A 133 -17.75 3.85 -5.76
CA VAL A 133 -18.50 4.87 -6.50
C VAL A 133 -19.95 4.85 -6.04
N ASP A 134 -20.36 5.90 -5.32
CA ASP A 134 -21.73 6.03 -4.81
C ASP A 134 -22.71 6.56 -5.87
N PHE A 135 -22.21 7.26 -6.89
CA PHE A 135 -23.02 7.94 -7.90
C PHE A 135 -22.35 7.88 -9.28
N ASP A 136 -23.06 7.38 -10.27
CA ASP A 136 -22.65 7.45 -11.68
C ASP A 136 -23.48 8.51 -12.41
N ALA A 137 -22.83 9.58 -12.86
CA ALA A 137 -23.48 10.68 -13.58
C ALA A 137 -24.19 10.21 -14.87
N ARG A 138 -23.75 9.08 -15.46
CA ARG A 138 -24.41 8.47 -16.62
C ARG A 138 -25.81 7.96 -16.32
N SER A 139 -26.12 7.65 -15.07
CA SER A 139 -27.46 7.21 -14.67
C SER A 139 -28.50 8.34 -14.67
N VAL A 140 -28.06 9.60 -14.72
CA VAL A 140 -28.93 10.79 -14.64
C VAL A 140 -29.15 11.44 -16.01
N GLN A 141 -28.26 11.25 -16.96
CA GLN A 141 -28.44 11.67 -18.35
C GLN A 141 -29.27 10.61 -19.09
N GLY A 142 -30.57 10.61 -18.85
CA GLY A 142 -31.57 10.07 -19.77
C GLY A 142 -31.76 10.99 -20.98
#